data_AF-A0AAV4PR31-F1
#
_entry.id   AF-A0AAV4PR31-F1
#
_cell.length_a   1.000
_cell.length_b   1.000
_cell.length_c   1.000
_cell.angle_alpha   90.00
_cell.angle_beta   90.00
_cell.angle_gamma   90.00
#
_symmetry.space_group_name_H-M   'P 1'
#
loop_
_entity.id
_entity.type
_entity.pdbx_description
1 polymer ?
#
loop_
_entity_poly.entity_id
_entity_poly.type
_entity_poly.pdbx_seq_one_letter_code
_entity_poly.pdbx_strand_id
1 'polypeptide(L)'
;MNFPKFTKVVAIESERCSITYSEDGPVASGIDIKLIDLLAQALNFQYTVHVPTDGGGYGAPNKNGTWVGVSGMLARGEVDLSAIYSPVLEEKLKILDYSTPYSTLEKTFATTLPKHVSENLVFLLPFQLELWIAILILFAIVPNTLRQLLFQRLEETRFHFSCRKTSEKQTEQTSYRIFHGSWLLVKMILCFSYTAVILSFLTVQPMQKGVKNIHELANAVENENFEFYAVKGSVTVDNMISSESEDLRKIGLANKRYGWKGVIHGSGEKIEERTAIEGARTTNHIVYGKSPFSSVLIADDAFGIWSASVMMRKDFCCKKEIDTVILRISNGGLY
;
A
#
# COMPACT_ATOMS: atom_id res chain seq x y z
N MET A 1 28.92 30.11 -22.49
CA MET A 1 29.88 29.72 -21.43
C MET A 1 30.16 28.25 -21.62
N ASN A 2 31.39 27.78 -21.38
CA ASN A 2 31.70 26.34 -21.47
C ASN A 2 31.29 25.65 -20.17
N PHE A 3 30.75 24.43 -20.28
CA PHE A 3 30.35 23.63 -19.13
C PHE A 3 31.56 23.39 -18.19
N PRO A 4 31.41 23.46 -16.86
CA PRO A 4 32.51 23.20 -15.93
C PRO A 4 33.11 21.81 -16.15
N LYS A 5 34.45 21.71 -16.23
CA LYS A 5 35.13 20.42 -16.38
C LYS A 5 34.98 19.51 -15.16
N PHE A 6 34.81 20.11 -13.98
CA PHE A 6 34.65 19.42 -12.71
C PHE A 6 33.39 19.93 -12.00
N THR A 7 32.56 19.02 -11.52
CA THR A 7 31.29 19.32 -10.85
C THR A 7 31.18 18.52 -9.55
N LYS A 8 30.67 19.13 -8.48
CA LYS A 8 30.43 18.42 -7.22
C LYS A 8 28.99 17.95 -7.14
N VAL A 9 28.79 16.66 -6.89
CA VAL A 9 27.46 16.03 -6.89
C VAL A 9 27.17 15.50 -5.50
N VAL A 10 26.00 15.81 -4.96
CA VAL A 10 25.56 15.26 -3.67
C VAL A 10 24.65 14.06 -3.87
N ALA A 11 24.89 12.99 -3.11
CA ALA A 11 24.07 11.78 -3.11
C ALA A 11 23.76 11.34 -1.66
N ILE A 12 22.66 10.62 -1.48
CA ILE A 12 22.33 9.96 -0.21
C ILE A 12 21.94 8.50 -0.47
N GLU A 13 22.13 7.67 0.55
CA GLU A 13 21.62 6.30 0.53
C GLU A 13 20.09 6.34 0.35
N SER A 14 19.60 5.67 -0.69
CA SER A 14 18.18 5.56 -1.03
C SER A 14 17.93 4.27 -1.81
N GLU A 15 16.66 3.90 -2.01
CA GLU A 15 16.27 2.77 -2.87
C GLU A 15 16.81 2.86 -4.31
N ARG A 16 17.13 4.09 -4.76
CA ARG A 16 17.60 4.37 -6.12
C ARG A 16 19.10 4.65 -6.19
N CYS A 17 19.78 4.75 -5.04
CA CYS A 17 21.19 5.11 -4.94
C CYS A 17 21.83 4.45 -3.72
N SER A 18 22.80 3.57 -3.97
CA SER A 18 23.64 2.94 -2.95
C SER A 18 25.02 3.57 -2.93
N ILE A 19 25.55 3.83 -1.73
CA ILE A 19 26.84 4.48 -1.49
C ILE A 19 27.80 3.50 -0.85
N THR A 20 28.98 3.36 -1.46
CA THR A 20 30.12 2.62 -0.91
C THR A 20 31.27 3.58 -0.66
N TYR A 21 32.08 3.30 0.37
CA TYR A 21 33.23 4.14 0.72
C TYR A 21 34.51 3.44 0.26
N SER A 22 35.23 4.07 -0.66
CA SER A 22 36.56 3.64 -1.13
C SER A 22 37.65 4.48 -0.45
N GLU A 23 38.93 4.10 -0.63
CA GLU A 23 40.09 4.88 -0.15
C GLU A 23 40.12 6.30 -0.71
N ASP A 24 39.60 6.50 -1.93
CA ASP A 24 39.54 7.80 -2.63
C ASP A 24 38.30 8.64 -2.28
N GLY A 25 37.39 8.13 -1.43
CA GLY A 25 36.15 8.79 -1.02
C GLY A 25 34.88 7.99 -1.33
N PRO A 26 33.69 8.60 -1.14
CA PRO A 26 32.42 7.94 -1.40
C PRO A 26 32.20 7.75 -2.90
N VAL A 27 31.80 6.54 -3.28
CA VAL A 27 31.38 6.17 -4.62
C VAL A 27 29.90 5.80 -4.55
N ALA A 28 29.08 6.45 -5.36
CA ALA A 28 27.66 6.15 -5.44
C ALA A 28 27.35 5.36 -6.72
N SER A 29 26.35 4.49 -6.65
CA SER A 29 25.84 3.74 -7.79
C SER A 29 24.33 3.61 -7.70
N GLY A 30 23.64 3.54 -8.83
CA GLY A 30 22.18 3.46 -8.85
C GLY A 30 21.57 4.19 -10.05
N ILE A 31 20.24 4.25 -10.08
CA ILE A 31 19.50 4.86 -11.20
C ILE A 31 19.74 6.37 -11.26
N ASP A 32 19.77 7.02 -10.10
CA ASP A 32 19.96 8.47 -10.03
C ASP A 32 21.41 8.85 -10.39
N ILE A 33 22.39 7.99 -10.09
CA ILE A 33 23.79 8.16 -10.51
C ILE A 33 23.97 7.92 -12.02
N LYS A 34 23.31 6.90 -12.59
CA LYS A 34 23.35 6.66 -14.04
C LYS A 34 22.88 7.88 -14.85
N LEU A 35 21.90 8.64 -14.33
CA LEU A 35 21.49 9.90 -14.96
C LEU A 35 22.64 10.91 -14.97
N ILE A 36 23.35 11.06 -13.86
CA ILE A 36 24.53 11.95 -13.78
C ILE A 36 25.66 11.47 -14.70
N ASP A 37 25.89 10.17 -14.81
CA ASP A 37 26.88 9.61 -15.75
C ASP A 37 26.55 9.95 -17.21
N LEU A 38 25.27 9.85 -17.60
CA LEU A 38 24.82 10.25 -18.94
C LEU A 38 25.00 11.75 -19.18
N LEU A 39 24.72 12.59 -18.17
CA LEU A 39 24.98 14.02 -18.25
C LEU A 39 26.49 14.31 -18.38
N ALA A 40 27.32 13.61 -17.59
CA ALA A 40 28.78 13.72 -17.60
C ALA A 40 29.37 13.38 -18.98
N GLN A 41 28.87 12.31 -19.60
CA GLN A 41 29.27 11.90 -20.96
C GLN A 41 28.81 12.90 -22.02
N ALA A 42 27.56 13.37 -21.96
CA ALA A 42 27.01 14.27 -22.97
C ALA A 42 27.61 15.68 -22.92
N LEU A 43 27.98 16.15 -21.72
CA LEU A 43 28.49 17.50 -21.47
C LEU A 43 30.01 17.52 -21.23
N ASN A 44 30.68 16.36 -21.27
CA ASN A 44 32.12 16.18 -21.09
C ASN A 44 32.66 16.78 -19.78
N PHE A 45 32.02 16.46 -18.65
CA PHE A 45 32.52 16.82 -17.31
C PHE A 45 32.83 15.60 -16.46
N GLN A 46 33.69 15.80 -15.46
CA GLN A 46 33.95 14.84 -14.40
C GLN A 46 33.31 15.31 -13.10
N TYR A 47 32.93 14.38 -12.23
CA TYR A 47 32.32 14.73 -10.96
C TYR A 47 32.86 13.94 -9.77
N THR A 48 32.69 14.51 -8.59
CA THR A 48 32.96 13.85 -7.30
C THR A 48 31.67 13.77 -6.51
N VAL A 49 31.47 12.66 -5.80
CA VAL A 49 30.30 12.44 -4.96
C VAL A 49 30.58 12.97 -3.55
N HIS A 50 29.59 13.63 -2.97
CA HIS A 50 29.59 14.13 -1.60
C HIS A 50 28.35 13.64 -0.87
N VAL A 51 28.48 13.31 0.41
CA VAL A 51 27.38 12.80 1.23
C VAL A 51 27.14 13.78 2.39
N PRO A 52 25.89 14.21 2.64
CA PRO A 52 25.59 15.08 3.77
C PRO A 52 25.93 14.42 5.11
N THR A 53 26.68 15.11 5.96
CA THR A 53 27.08 14.64 7.30
C THR A 53 26.09 15.07 8.40
N ASP A 54 25.19 16.00 8.10
CA ASP A 54 24.21 16.56 9.04
C ASP A 54 22.96 15.68 9.24
N GLY A 55 22.88 14.55 8.53
CA GLY A 55 21.77 13.60 8.62
C GLY A 55 20.42 14.13 8.12
N GLY A 56 20.41 15.24 7.38
CA GLY A 56 19.19 15.94 6.93
C GLY A 56 18.43 15.29 5.77
N GLY A 57 18.91 14.17 5.22
CA GLY A 57 18.26 13.45 4.11
C GLY A 57 18.07 14.34 2.88
N TYR A 58 16.85 14.38 2.33
CA TYR A 58 16.46 15.22 1.18
C TYR A 58 16.61 16.73 1.47
N GLY A 59 16.60 17.09 2.75
CA GLY A 59 16.79 18.44 3.24
C GLY A 59 15.49 19.14 3.60
N ALA A 60 15.46 19.62 4.84
CA ALA A 60 14.36 20.34 5.47
C ALA A 60 14.88 21.68 6.04
N PRO A 61 13.99 22.68 6.24
CA PRO A 61 14.36 23.94 6.84
C PRO A 61 14.61 23.79 8.36
N ASN A 62 15.69 24.38 8.84
CA ASN A 62 15.94 24.60 10.26
C ASN A 62 15.09 25.77 10.78
N LYS A 63 14.91 25.83 12.11
CA LYS A 63 14.26 26.96 12.80
C LYS A 63 14.91 28.31 12.50
N ASN A 64 16.20 28.31 12.16
CA ASN A 64 16.98 29.52 11.85
C ASN A 64 16.87 29.93 10.37
N GLY A 65 16.05 29.26 9.56
CA GLY A 65 15.89 29.52 8.12
C GLY A 65 16.99 28.91 7.23
N THR A 66 18.01 28.28 7.81
CA THR A 66 19.02 27.51 7.06
C THR A 66 18.48 26.14 6.67
N TRP A 67 19.07 25.49 5.68
CA TRP A 67 18.65 24.15 5.24
C TRP A 67 19.71 23.11 5.57
N VAL A 68 19.28 21.89 5.89
CA VAL A 68 20.14 20.72 6.12
C VAL A 68 20.03 19.72 4.98
N GLY A 69 20.84 18.66 5.00
CA GLY A 69 20.82 17.58 4.02
C GLY A 69 21.24 18.04 2.63
N VAL A 70 20.71 17.34 1.62
CA VAL A 70 21.00 17.64 0.20
C VAL A 70 20.68 19.09 -0.16
N SER A 71 19.50 19.57 0.22
CA SER A 71 19.05 20.93 -0.08
C SER A 71 19.95 21.98 0.59
N GLY A 72 20.44 21.69 1.80
CA GLY A 72 21.36 22.54 2.54
C GLY A 72 22.73 22.68 1.89
N MET A 73 23.34 21.58 1.46
CA MET A 73 24.65 21.60 0.80
C MET A 73 24.60 22.40 -0.52
N LEU A 74 23.54 22.23 -1.30
CA LEU A 74 23.34 22.99 -2.55
C LEU A 74 23.12 24.48 -2.27
N ALA A 75 22.31 24.82 -1.26
CA ALA A 75 22.02 26.21 -0.90
C ALA A 75 23.26 26.97 -0.40
N ARG A 76 24.18 26.26 0.28
CA ARG A 76 25.48 26.81 0.72
C ARG A 76 26.55 26.82 -0.37
N GLY A 77 26.27 26.27 -1.56
CA GLY A 77 27.22 26.19 -2.66
C GLY A 77 28.38 25.22 -2.41
N GLU A 78 28.22 24.26 -1.49
CA GLU A 78 29.22 23.22 -1.21
C GLU A 78 29.32 22.21 -2.38
N VAL A 79 28.19 22.02 -3.06
CA VAL A 79 27.98 21.12 -4.19
C VAL A 79 27.17 21.82 -5.29
N ASP A 80 27.27 21.33 -6.52
CA ASP A 80 26.66 21.95 -7.70
C ASP A 80 25.33 21.30 -8.09
N LEU A 81 25.27 19.96 -8.08
CA LEU A 81 24.12 19.16 -8.52
C LEU A 81 23.76 18.07 -7.50
N SER A 82 22.52 17.57 -7.53
CA SER A 82 22.12 16.40 -6.75
C SER A 82 21.91 15.15 -7.61
N ALA A 83 22.47 14.01 -7.18
CA ALA A 83 22.14 12.68 -7.68
C ALA A 83 21.05 12.03 -6.81
N ILE A 84 19.94 12.75 -6.64
CA ILE A 84 18.78 12.25 -5.91
C ILE A 84 17.53 12.64 -6.67
N TYR A 85 16.57 11.72 -6.75
CA TYR A 85 15.21 12.07 -7.07
C TYR A 85 14.73 13.20 -6.15
N SER A 86 14.17 14.28 -6.68
CA SER A 86 13.55 15.33 -5.86
C SER A 86 12.38 15.97 -6.58
N PRO A 87 11.22 16.13 -5.92
CA PRO A 87 10.11 16.90 -6.46
C PRO A 87 10.48 18.38 -6.57
N VAL A 88 9.98 19.04 -7.62
CA VAL A 88 10.00 20.50 -7.69
C VAL A 88 9.04 21.06 -6.65
N LEU A 89 9.57 21.82 -5.69
CA LEU A 89 8.81 22.39 -4.58
C LEU A 89 9.01 23.91 -4.52
N GLU A 90 7.93 24.66 -4.28
CA GLU A 90 7.96 26.13 -4.27
C GLU A 90 8.89 26.69 -3.19
N GLU A 91 8.88 26.09 -2.00
CA GLU A 91 9.80 26.44 -0.92
C GLU A 91 11.28 26.26 -1.29
N LYS A 92 11.62 25.22 -2.07
CA LYS A 92 12.98 24.94 -2.52
C LYS A 92 13.40 25.81 -3.70
N LEU A 93 12.47 26.20 -4.57
CA LEU A 93 12.75 27.15 -5.67
C LEU A 93 13.26 28.52 -5.17
N LYS A 94 12.97 28.89 -3.92
CA LYS A 94 13.49 30.13 -3.32
C LYS A 94 15.01 30.08 -3.08
N ILE A 95 15.57 28.90 -2.86
CA ILE A 95 16.97 28.71 -2.47
C ILE A 95 17.78 27.90 -3.49
N LEU A 96 17.13 27.18 -4.39
CA LEU A 96 17.73 26.25 -5.34
C LEU A 96 17.10 26.41 -6.73
N ASP A 97 17.84 25.97 -7.73
CA ASP A 97 17.33 25.80 -9.08
C ASP A 97 17.01 24.31 -9.33
N TYR A 98 16.08 24.06 -10.24
CA TYR A 98 15.72 22.73 -10.71
C TYR A 98 15.88 22.63 -12.22
N SER A 99 16.29 21.47 -12.70
CA SER A 99 16.25 21.14 -14.12
C SER A 99 14.81 20.99 -14.62
N THR A 100 14.63 20.87 -15.93
CA THR A 100 13.39 20.34 -16.50
C THR A 100 13.10 18.95 -15.93
N PRO A 101 11.83 18.63 -15.60
CA PRO A 101 11.49 17.31 -15.13
C PRO A 101 11.83 16.21 -16.11
N TYR A 102 12.41 15.13 -15.59
CA TYR A 102 12.81 13.96 -16.40
C TYR A 102 11.95 12.72 -16.13
N SER A 103 11.14 12.73 -15.07
CA SER A 103 10.24 11.63 -14.73
C SER A 103 9.08 12.13 -13.86
N THR A 104 7.98 11.39 -13.83
CA THR A 104 6.84 11.65 -12.93
C THR A 104 6.67 10.48 -11.99
N LEU A 105 6.57 10.76 -10.68
CA LEU A 105 6.35 9.75 -9.67
C LEU A 105 5.00 9.95 -8.98
N GLU A 106 4.25 8.87 -8.94
CA GLU A 106 3.07 8.73 -8.12
C GLU A 106 3.51 8.36 -6.70
N LYS A 107 3.28 9.23 -5.71
CA LYS A 107 3.56 8.89 -4.31
C LYS A 107 2.40 8.12 -3.73
N THR A 108 2.72 7.01 -3.11
CA THR A 108 1.80 6.09 -2.48
C THR A 108 2.43 5.60 -1.18
N PHE A 109 1.86 4.56 -0.58
CA PHE A 109 2.46 3.89 0.56
C PHE A 109 2.46 2.37 0.36
N ALA A 110 3.36 1.71 1.08
CA ALA A 110 3.45 0.26 1.16
C ALA A 110 3.20 -0.20 2.60
N THR A 111 2.49 -1.32 2.76
CA THR A 111 2.24 -1.99 4.03
C THR A 111 2.59 -3.47 3.93
N THR A 112 2.66 -4.15 5.07
CA THR A 112 2.70 -5.62 5.07
C THR A 112 1.51 -6.23 4.34
N LEU A 113 1.71 -7.37 3.67
CA LEU A 113 0.61 -8.14 3.12
C LEU A 113 -0.38 -8.55 4.21
N PRO A 114 -1.70 -8.55 3.95
CA PRO A 114 -2.68 -9.01 4.92
C PRO A 114 -2.47 -10.50 5.20
N LYS A 115 -2.54 -10.88 6.48
CA LYS A 115 -2.42 -12.27 6.90
C LYS A 115 -3.64 -13.08 6.45
N HIS A 116 -3.48 -14.38 6.29
CA HIS A 116 -4.63 -15.27 6.13
C HIS A 116 -5.50 -15.25 7.40
N VAL A 117 -6.81 -15.36 7.20
CA VAL A 117 -7.75 -15.55 8.32
C VAL A 117 -7.41 -16.87 9.01
N SER A 118 -7.52 -16.91 10.35
CA SER A 118 -7.19 -18.10 11.12
C SER A 118 -8.02 -19.31 10.68
N GLU A 119 -7.36 -20.46 10.52
CA GLU A 119 -7.99 -21.69 10.04
C GLU A 119 -9.14 -22.16 10.93
N ASN A 120 -9.04 -21.86 12.23
CA ASN A 120 -9.97 -22.33 13.27
C ASN A 120 -11.41 -21.82 13.13
N LEU A 121 -11.67 -20.78 12.33
CA LEU A 121 -13.01 -20.21 12.14
C LEU A 121 -13.47 -20.22 10.68
N VAL A 122 -12.70 -20.85 9.78
CA VAL A 122 -13.00 -20.84 8.34
C VAL A 122 -14.36 -21.48 8.02
N PHE A 123 -14.82 -22.43 8.84
CA PHE A 123 -16.14 -23.07 8.66
C PHE A 123 -17.34 -22.16 8.99
N LEU A 124 -17.15 -21.06 9.72
CA LEU A 124 -18.22 -20.10 10.00
C LEU A 124 -18.30 -18.98 8.95
N LEU A 125 -17.24 -18.75 8.19
CA LEU A 125 -17.16 -17.73 7.13
C LEU A 125 -18.17 -17.88 5.97
N PRO A 126 -18.66 -19.09 5.58
CA PRO A 126 -19.51 -19.24 4.40
C PRO A 126 -20.81 -18.44 4.44
N PHE A 127 -21.35 -18.23 5.64
CA PHE A 127 -22.60 -17.52 5.84
C PHE A 127 -22.41 -16.42 6.87
N GLN A 128 -23.06 -15.28 6.65
CA GLN A 128 -23.14 -14.21 7.63
C GLN A 128 -23.95 -14.66 8.85
N LEU A 129 -23.77 -14.00 9.98
CA LEU A 129 -24.39 -14.36 11.25
C LEU A 129 -25.93 -14.38 11.14
N GLU A 130 -26.50 -13.43 10.41
CA GLU A 130 -27.94 -13.30 10.18
C GLU A 130 -28.50 -14.54 9.47
N LEU A 131 -27.76 -15.07 8.50
CA LEU A 131 -28.15 -16.27 7.76
C LEU A 131 -27.99 -17.53 8.62
N TRP A 132 -26.94 -17.61 9.44
CA TRP A 132 -26.79 -18.69 10.43
C TRP A 132 -27.98 -18.74 11.39
N ILE A 133 -28.41 -17.59 11.91
CA ILE A 133 -29.58 -17.48 12.77
C ILE A 133 -30.84 -17.91 12.01
N ALA A 134 -31.02 -17.46 10.77
CA ALA A 134 -32.16 -17.88 9.94
C ALA A 134 -32.19 -19.39 9.68
N ILE A 135 -31.03 -20.02 9.44
CA ILE A 135 -30.89 -21.47 9.30
C ILE A 135 -31.30 -22.17 10.60
N LEU A 136 -30.82 -21.72 11.75
CA LEU A 136 -31.19 -22.30 13.05
C LEU A 136 -32.70 -22.22 13.30
N ILE A 137 -33.31 -21.06 13.00
CA ILE A 137 -34.77 -20.86 13.11
C ILE A 137 -35.51 -21.80 12.15
N LEU A 138 -35.07 -21.91 10.90
CA LEU A 138 -35.68 -22.77 9.88
C LEU A 138 -35.64 -24.24 10.30
N PHE A 139 -34.49 -24.71 10.80
CA PHE A 139 -34.31 -26.08 11.31
C PHE A 139 -35.07 -26.34 12.62
N ALA A 140 -35.42 -25.31 13.38
CA ALA A 140 -36.33 -25.46 14.52
C ALA A 140 -37.80 -25.52 14.06
N ILE A 141 -38.24 -24.64 13.16
CA ILE A 141 -39.67 -24.52 12.81
C ILE A 141 -40.15 -25.67 11.91
N VAL A 142 -39.44 -25.97 10.83
CA VAL A 142 -39.94 -26.91 9.79
C VAL A 142 -40.07 -28.35 10.31
N PRO A 143 -39.12 -28.92 11.06
CA PRO A 143 -39.28 -30.25 11.65
C PRO A 143 -40.35 -30.30 12.74
N ASN A 144 -40.48 -29.24 13.54
CA ASN A 144 -41.50 -29.20 14.62
C ASN A 144 -42.91 -29.09 14.05
N THR A 145 -43.13 -28.29 13.01
CA THR A 145 -44.42 -28.21 12.30
C THR A 145 -44.75 -29.53 11.61
N LEU A 146 -43.77 -30.18 10.96
CA LEU A 146 -43.95 -31.52 10.40
C LEU A 146 -44.33 -32.56 11.47
N ARG A 147 -43.65 -32.52 12.63
CA ARG A 147 -43.93 -33.40 13.76
C ARG A 147 -45.33 -33.15 14.33
N GLN A 148 -45.75 -31.91 14.51
CA GLN A 148 -47.11 -31.59 14.98
C GLN A 148 -48.18 -32.09 14.01
N LEU A 149 -48.00 -31.91 12.70
CA LEU A 149 -48.91 -32.44 11.67
C LEU A 149 -48.98 -33.97 11.68
N LEU A 150 -47.88 -34.65 12.00
CA LEU A 150 -47.84 -36.11 12.17
C LEU A 150 -48.51 -36.56 13.49
N PHE A 151 -48.27 -35.86 14.60
CA PHE A 151 -48.83 -36.21 15.92
C PHE A 151 -50.34 -35.94 16.03
N GLN A 152 -50.84 -34.82 15.51
CA GLN A 152 -52.30 -34.54 15.48
C GLN A 152 -53.08 -35.65 14.77
N ARG A 153 -52.48 -36.27 13.75
CA ARG A 153 -53.11 -37.36 13.02
C ARG A 153 -53.03 -38.71 13.75
N LEU A 154 -52.01 -38.94 14.57
CA LEU A 154 -51.90 -40.14 15.41
C LEU A 154 -52.91 -40.14 16.56
N GLU A 155 -53.24 -38.98 17.12
CA GLU A 155 -54.28 -38.86 18.16
C GLU A 155 -55.70 -39.09 17.61
N GLU A 156 -56.04 -38.62 16.41
CA GLU A 156 -57.34 -38.93 15.78
C GLU A 156 -57.54 -40.43 15.50
N THR A 157 -56.46 -41.18 15.28
CA THR A 157 -56.54 -42.64 15.10
C THR A 157 -56.65 -43.45 16.40
N ARG A 158 -56.55 -42.82 17.58
CA ARG A 158 -56.62 -43.51 18.88
C ARG A 158 -58.03 -43.78 19.41
N PHE A 159 -59.08 -43.28 18.75
CA PHE A 159 -60.47 -43.52 19.17
C PHE A 159 -61.21 -44.65 18.44
N HIS A 160 -60.53 -45.45 17.61
CA HIS A 160 -61.10 -46.67 17.05
C HIS A 160 -60.14 -47.86 17.17
N PHE A 161 -60.17 -48.52 18.33
CA PHE A 161 -59.71 -49.90 18.48
C PHE A 161 -60.91 -50.81 18.80
N SER A 162 -61.59 -51.25 17.73
CA SER A 162 -62.14 -52.60 17.68
C SER A 162 -61.15 -53.47 16.90
N CYS A 163 -60.92 -54.66 17.43
CA CYS A 163 -59.87 -55.61 17.07
C CYS A 163 -59.72 -55.86 15.56
N ARG A 164 -58.56 -55.49 14.99
CA ARG A 164 -57.97 -56.21 13.85
C ARG A 164 -56.47 -55.96 13.76
N LYS A 165 -55.67 -57.03 13.89
CA LYS A 165 -54.28 -57.02 13.43
C LYS A 165 -54.30 -56.83 11.91
N THR A 166 -53.82 -55.71 11.41
CA THR A 166 -53.53 -55.53 9.99
C THR A 166 -52.35 -54.60 9.85
N SER A 167 -51.25 -55.17 9.35
CA SER A 167 -50.16 -54.55 8.58
C SER A 167 -50.10 -53.01 8.60
N GLU A 168 -49.00 -52.52 9.17
CA GLU A 168 -48.33 -51.25 8.95
C GLU A 168 -48.60 -50.65 7.55
N LYS A 169 -49.71 -49.92 7.40
CA LYS A 169 -50.01 -49.13 6.21
C LYS A 169 -49.63 -47.68 6.47
N GLN A 170 -48.37 -47.40 6.19
CA GLN A 170 -47.83 -46.05 6.02
C GLN A 170 -48.51 -45.40 4.82
N THR A 171 -49.72 -44.87 5.05
CA THR A 171 -50.51 -44.19 4.02
C THR A 171 -50.04 -42.73 3.99
N GLU A 172 -48.85 -42.50 3.45
CA GLU A 172 -48.35 -41.12 3.31
C GLU A 172 -49.12 -40.42 2.20
N GLN A 173 -49.99 -39.50 2.59
CA GLN A 173 -50.69 -38.60 1.67
C GLN A 173 -49.69 -37.84 0.78
N THR A 174 -50.08 -37.61 -0.47
CA THR A 174 -49.29 -36.87 -1.47
C THR A 174 -48.82 -35.51 -0.95
N SER A 175 -49.65 -34.81 -0.17
CA SER A 175 -49.31 -33.52 0.45
C SER A 175 -48.11 -33.58 1.39
N TYR A 176 -48.04 -34.62 2.24
CA TYR A 176 -46.89 -34.86 3.13
C TYR A 176 -45.62 -35.13 2.33
N ARG A 177 -45.71 -35.95 1.26
CA ARG A 177 -44.58 -36.27 0.39
C ARG A 177 -44.05 -35.03 -0.33
N ILE A 178 -44.94 -34.14 -0.78
CA ILE A 178 -44.56 -32.87 -1.41
C ILE A 178 -43.84 -31.97 -0.40
N PHE A 179 -44.38 -31.82 0.82
CA PHE A 179 -43.77 -30.97 1.85
C PHE A 179 -42.41 -31.53 2.35
N HIS A 180 -42.34 -32.83 2.59
CA HIS A 180 -41.08 -33.49 2.96
C HIS A 180 -40.07 -33.40 1.81
N GLY A 181 -40.51 -33.59 0.56
CA GLY A 181 -39.69 -33.41 -0.63
C GLY A 181 -39.16 -32.00 -0.76
N SER A 182 -39.98 -30.96 -0.55
CA SER A 182 -39.52 -29.57 -0.57
C SER A 182 -38.52 -29.29 0.55
N TRP A 183 -38.71 -29.87 1.74
CA TRP A 183 -37.76 -29.73 2.85
C TRP A 183 -36.40 -30.39 2.56
N LEU A 184 -36.43 -31.58 1.94
CA LEU A 184 -35.21 -32.25 1.48
C LEU A 184 -34.48 -31.43 0.42
N LEU A 185 -35.20 -30.83 -0.53
CA LEU A 185 -34.62 -29.94 -1.52
C LEU A 185 -33.95 -28.71 -0.87
N VAL A 186 -34.60 -28.08 0.12
CA VAL A 186 -34.01 -26.95 0.86
C VAL A 186 -32.73 -27.36 1.58
N LYS A 187 -32.73 -28.50 2.29
CA LYS A 187 -31.51 -29.04 2.94
C LYS A 187 -30.40 -29.31 1.94
N MET A 188 -30.75 -29.89 0.79
CA MET A 188 -29.81 -30.21 -0.27
C MET A 188 -29.16 -28.93 -0.82
N ILE A 189 -29.96 -27.90 -1.10
CA ILE A 189 -29.47 -26.59 -1.57
C ILE A 189 -28.54 -25.96 -0.54
N LEU A 190 -28.92 -25.95 0.74
CA LEU A 190 -28.09 -25.39 1.83
C LEU A 190 -26.77 -26.15 2.00
N CYS A 191 -26.78 -27.47 1.89
CA CYS A 191 -25.58 -28.29 1.98
C CYS A 191 -24.65 -28.03 0.80
N PHE A 192 -25.19 -27.99 -0.43
CA PHE A 192 -24.40 -27.70 -1.63
C PHE A 192 -23.83 -26.29 -1.64
N SER A 193 -24.59 -25.27 -1.22
CA SER A 193 -24.08 -23.91 -1.14
C SER A 193 -22.97 -23.77 -0.10
N TYR A 194 -23.16 -24.37 1.08
CA TYR A 194 -22.15 -24.38 2.14
C TYR A 194 -20.86 -25.07 1.70
N THR A 195 -20.98 -26.28 1.13
CA THR A 195 -19.81 -27.05 0.66
C THR A 195 -19.10 -26.36 -0.50
N ALA A 196 -19.82 -25.72 -1.42
CA ALA A 196 -19.24 -24.95 -2.51
C ALA A 196 -18.44 -23.73 -2.00
N VAL A 197 -18.97 -22.99 -1.03
CA VAL A 197 -18.30 -21.79 -0.48
C VAL A 197 -17.11 -22.18 0.38
N ILE A 198 -17.22 -23.24 1.21
CA ILE A 198 -16.06 -23.77 1.94
C ILE A 198 -14.98 -24.25 0.99
N LEU A 199 -15.35 -25.00 -0.05
CA LEU A 199 -14.39 -25.45 -1.05
C LEU A 199 -13.66 -24.26 -1.67
N SER A 200 -14.39 -23.18 -2.00
CA SER A 200 -13.78 -21.93 -2.47
C SER A 200 -12.75 -21.38 -1.47
N PHE A 201 -13.08 -21.30 -0.18
CA PHE A 201 -12.14 -20.82 0.86
C PHE A 201 -10.95 -21.75 1.11
N LEU A 202 -11.11 -23.06 0.87
CA LEU A 202 -10.01 -24.01 0.94
C LEU A 202 -9.10 -23.93 -0.28
N THR A 203 -9.65 -23.60 -1.46
CA THR A 203 -8.84 -23.37 -2.66
C THR A 203 -8.12 -22.02 -2.65
N VAL A 204 -8.76 -20.98 -2.13
CA VAL A 204 -8.17 -19.64 -1.98
C VAL A 204 -8.44 -19.17 -0.56
N GLN A 205 -7.40 -19.20 0.27
CA GLN A 205 -7.53 -18.81 1.67
C GLN A 205 -7.94 -17.34 1.78
N PRO A 206 -9.03 -17.03 2.49
CA PRO A 206 -9.43 -15.64 2.70
C PRO A 206 -8.35 -14.90 3.47
N MET A 207 -8.02 -13.69 3.00
CA MET A 207 -7.08 -12.80 3.68
C MET A 207 -7.85 -11.85 4.60
N GLN A 208 -7.21 -11.45 5.69
CA GLN A 208 -7.70 -10.37 6.54
C GLN A 208 -7.80 -9.07 5.75
N LYS A 209 -8.63 -8.15 6.21
CA LYS A 209 -8.71 -6.82 5.61
C LYS A 209 -7.38 -6.09 5.86
N GLY A 210 -6.61 -5.85 4.81
CA GLY A 210 -5.45 -4.96 4.85
C GLY A 210 -5.82 -3.54 4.48
N VAL A 211 -4.90 -2.61 4.74
CA VAL A 211 -5.04 -1.20 4.37
C VAL A 211 -4.63 -1.02 2.91
N LYS A 212 -5.60 -0.79 2.03
CA LYS A 212 -5.36 -0.72 0.57
C LYS A 212 -5.41 0.69 0.01
N ASN A 213 -6.04 1.62 0.72
CA ASN A 213 -6.26 2.97 0.24
C ASN A 213 -6.02 4.01 1.35
N ILE A 214 -5.91 5.28 0.96
CA ILE A 214 -5.64 6.41 1.85
C ILE A 214 -6.75 6.58 2.88
N HIS A 215 -8.00 6.35 2.50
CA HIS A 215 -9.13 6.45 3.43
C HIS A 215 -9.05 5.40 4.55
N GLU A 216 -8.74 4.15 4.20
CA GLU A 216 -8.49 3.07 5.15
C GLU A 216 -7.26 3.37 6.01
N LEU A 217 -6.21 3.96 5.43
CA LEU A 217 -5.03 4.37 6.18
C LEU A 217 -5.36 5.48 7.18
N ALA A 218 -6.15 6.48 6.79
CA ALA A 218 -6.56 7.56 7.69
C ALA A 218 -7.38 7.03 8.86
N ASN A 219 -8.34 6.12 8.60
CA ASN A 219 -9.12 5.47 9.64
C ASN A 219 -8.25 4.56 10.53
N ALA A 220 -7.29 3.83 9.95
CA ALA A 220 -6.38 2.97 10.68
C ALA A 220 -5.42 3.78 11.56
N VAL A 221 -4.90 4.91 11.08
CA VAL A 221 -4.01 5.79 11.87
C VAL A 221 -4.75 6.48 13.01
N GLU A 222 -6.04 6.80 12.82
CA GLU A 222 -6.86 7.47 13.83
C GLU A 222 -7.37 6.51 14.93
N ASN A 223 -7.81 5.31 14.53
CA ASN A 223 -8.51 4.38 15.43
C ASN A 223 -7.72 3.13 15.79
N GLU A 224 -6.75 2.75 14.96
CA GLU A 224 -5.91 1.57 15.14
C GLU A 224 -4.49 2.06 15.50
N ASN A 225 -3.72 1.27 16.22
CA ASN A 225 -2.31 1.61 16.49
C ASN A 225 -1.49 1.34 15.21
N PHE A 226 -1.75 2.12 14.16
CA PHE A 226 -1.16 2.00 12.84
C PHE A 226 -0.23 3.19 12.58
N GLU A 227 1.03 2.90 12.28
CA GLU A 227 2.06 3.92 12.16
C GLU A 227 2.29 4.28 10.70
N PHE A 228 2.49 5.58 10.43
CA PHE A 228 2.81 6.07 9.10
C PHE A 228 4.18 6.72 9.07
N TYR A 229 5.10 6.18 8.28
CA TYR A 229 6.47 6.64 8.15
C TYR A 229 6.68 7.39 6.84
N ALA A 230 6.91 8.69 6.93
CA ALA A 230 7.27 9.54 5.80
C ALA A 230 8.77 9.51 5.52
N VAL A 231 9.17 9.91 4.30
CA VAL A 231 10.59 9.99 3.94
C VAL A 231 11.29 11.09 4.76
N LYS A 232 12.45 10.79 5.35
CA LYS A 232 13.18 11.75 6.18
C LYS A 232 13.63 12.98 5.38
N GLY A 233 13.31 14.17 5.91
CA GLY A 233 13.62 15.44 5.24
C GLY A 233 12.75 15.73 4.03
N SER A 234 11.66 14.97 3.84
CA SER A 234 10.60 15.31 2.89
C SER A 234 9.61 16.29 3.50
N VAL A 235 8.91 17.01 2.64
CA VAL A 235 7.79 17.89 3.02
C VAL A 235 6.43 17.20 2.92
N THR A 236 6.42 15.87 2.76
CA THR A 236 5.17 15.13 2.57
C THR A 236 4.22 15.32 3.74
N VAL A 237 4.73 15.25 4.99
CA VAL A 237 3.91 15.42 6.19
C VAL A 237 3.33 16.84 6.27
N ASP A 238 4.13 17.87 5.97
CA ASP A 238 3.64 19.26 6.00
C ASP A 238 2.60 19.51 4.91
N ASN A 239 2.79 18.95 3.71
CA ASN A 239 1.81 19.00 2.62
C ASN A 239 0.52 18.24 2.95
N MET A 240 0.62 17.12 3.67
CA MET A 240 -0.56 16.37 4.13
C MET A 240 -1.37 17.20 5.14
N ILE A 241 -0.70 17.90 6.07
CA ILE A 241 -1.36 18.76 7.05
C ILE A 241 -2.06 19.96 6.39
N SER A 242 -1.46 20.56 5.37
CA SER A 242 -2.02 21.70 4.63
C SER A 242 -3.01 21.30 3.54
N SER A 243 -3.20 20.00 3.28
CA SER A 243 -4.10 19.49 2.26
C SER A 243 -5.57 19.78 2.57
N GLU A 244 -6.36 19.98 1.51
CA GLU A 244 -7.82 20.11 1.60
C GLU A 244 -8.49 18.78 1.94
N SER A 245 -7.84 17.66 1.63
CA SER A 245 -8.35 16.32 1.95
C SER A 245 -8.32 16.06 3.45
N GLU A 246 -9.48 15.70 4.01
CA GLU A 246 -9.59 15.36 5.43
C GLU A 246 -8.73 14.15 5.79
N ASP A 247 -8.71 13.12 4.94
CA ASP A 247 -7.95 11.88 5.17
C ASP A 247 -6.43 12.15 5.22
N LEU A 248 -5.92 12.96 4.28
CA LEU A 248 -4.50 13.34 4.28
C LEU A 248 -4.16 14.17 5.52
N ARG A 249 -5.03 15.11 5.89
CA ARG A 249 -4.82 15.95 7.08
C ARG A 249 -4.80 15.11 8.35
N LYS A 250 -5.68 14.11 8.48
CA LYS A 250 -5.66 13.16 9.61
C LYS A 250 -4.33 12.43 9.72
N ILE A 251 -3.83 11.88 8.62
CA ILE A 251 -2.53 11.15 8.58
C ILE A 251 -1.38 12.08 8.95
N GLY A 252 -1.32 13.28 8.34
CA GLY A 252 -0.25 14.25 8.60
C GLY A 252 -0.25 14.77 10.05
N LEU A 253 -1.43 15.07 10.60
CA LEU A 253 -1.57 15.50 12.00
C LEU A 253 -1.20 14.39 12.98
N ALA A 254 -1.57 13.15 12.70
CA ALA A 254 -1.19 12.00 13.52
C ALA A 254 0.33 11.80 13.52
N ASN A 255 0.97 11.81 12.35
CA ASN A 255 2.42 11.71 12.25
C ASN A 255 3.12 12.80 13.07
N LYS A 256 2.67 14.06 12.97
CA LYS A 256 3.21 15.18 13.76
C LYS A 256 2.95 15.06 15.27
N ARG A 257 1.80 14.50 15.66
CA ARG A 257 1.41 14.29 17.07
C ARG A 257 2.27 13.22 17.74
N TYR A 258 2.46 12.09 17.06
CA TYR A 258 3.23 10.95 17.59
C TYR A 258 4.74 11.07 17.36
N GLY A 259 5.16 11.95 16.44
CA GLY A 259 6.57 12.21 16.18
C GLY A 259 7.30 11.02 15.55
N TRP A 260 6.60 10.25 14.71
CA TRP A 260 7.17 9.10 14.01
C TRP A 260 8.37 9.54 13.17
N LYS A 261 9.55 8.97 13.47
CA LYS A 261 10.80 9.37 12.82
C LYS A 261 10.76 8.96 11.36
N GLY A 262 10.93 9.92 10.46
CA GLY A 262 10.99 9.64 9.03
C GLY A 262 12.11 8.66 8.69
N VAL A 263 11.86 7.79 7.73
CA VAL A 263 12.77 6.72 7.31
C VAL A 263 13.60 7.21 6.12
N ILE A 264 14.90 6.94 6.13
CA ILE A 264 15.74 7.01 4.92
C ILE A 264 15.78 5.58 4.41
N HIS A 265 15.13 5.28 3.28
CA HIS A 265 15.12 3.91 2.76
C HIS A 265 16.52 3.50 2.33
N GLY A 266 17.12 2.56 3.05
CA GLY A 266 18.28 1.80 2.59
C GLY A 266 17.98 0.32 2.79
N SER A 267 18.17 -0.48 1.74
CA SER A 267 18.34 -1.94 1.82
C SER A 267 17.13 -2.87 1.99
N GLY A 268 15.93 -2.53 1.52
CA GLY A 268 14.84 -3.53 1.44
C GLY A 268 14.44 -4.10 2.81
N GLU A 269 14.54 -3.28 3.86
CA GLU A 269 14.11 -3.65 5.20
C GLU A 269 12.65 -4.09 5.21
N LYS A 270 12.38 -5.10 6.03
CA LYS A 270 11.05 -5.69 6.16
C LYS A 270 10.13 -4.68 6.83
N ILE A 271 9.04 -4.32 6.14
CA ILE A 271 7.99 -3.48 6.71
C ILE A 271 7.39 -4.19 7.93
N GLU A 272 7.31 -3.50 9.06
CA GLU A 272 6.75 -4.04 10.30
C GLU A 272 5.21 -4.14 10.23
N GLU A 273 4.62 -5.01 11.04
CA GLU A 273 3.16 -5.12 11.11
C GLU A 273 2.53 -3.81 11.59
N ARG A 274 1.40 -3.44 11.00
CA ARG A 274 0.67 -2.19 11.28
C ARG A 274 1.49 -0.93 11.00
N THR A 275 2.38 -1.00 10.02
CA THR A 275 3.11 0.17 9.53
C THR A 275 2.82 0.41 8.05
N ALA A 276 2.70 1.68 7.68
CA ALA A 276 2.67 2.17 6.32
C ALA A 276 3.90 3.03 6.09
N ILE A 277 4.56 2.78 4.98
CA ILE A 277 5.76 3.49 4.59
C ILE A 277 5.48 4.26 3.31
N GLU A 278 5.72 5.56 3.31
CA GLU A 278 5.59 6.44 2.15
C GLU A 278 6.68 6.11 1.11
N GLY A 279 6.29 5.94 -0.16
CA GLY A 279 7.21 5.68 -1.25
C GLY A 279 6.66 6.13 -2.59
N ALA A 280 7.48 6.11 -3.64
CA ALA A 280 6.99 6.24 -5.00
C ALA A 280 6.57 4.86 -5.52
N ARG A 281 5.45 4.76 -6.24
CA ARG A 281 4.93 3.47 -6.73
C ARG A 281 5.96 2.71 -7.56
N THR A 282 6.68 3.40 -8.44
CA THR A 282 7.73 2.79 -9.28
C THR A 282 8.88 2.26 -8.44
N THR A 283 9.31 2.99 -7.42
CA THR A 283 10.38 2.55 -6.53
C THR A 283 9.94 1.38 -5.64
N ASN A 284 8.72 1.42 -5.10
CA ASN A 284 8.13 0.30 -4.36
C ASN A 284 8.06 -0.97 -5.23
N HIS A 285 7.73 -0.85 -6.51
CA HIS A 285 7.75 -1.99 -7.43
C HIS A 285 9.17 -2.52 -7.71
N ILE A 286 10.18 -1.65 -7.73
CA ILE A 286 11.58 -2.05 -7.92
C ILE A 286 12.10 -2.80 -6.69
N VAL A 287 11.77 -2.31 -5.49
CA VAL A 287 12.27 -2.86 -4.21
C VAL A 287 11.50 -4.11 -3.80
N TYR A 288 10.18 -4.07 -3.83
CA TYR A 288 9.33 -5.12 -3.28
C TYR A 288 8.70 -6.03 -4.35
N GLY A 289 8.84 -5.68 -5.63
CA GLY A 289 8.21 -6.39 -6.73
C GLY A 289 6.78 -5.91 -7.02
N LYS A 290 6.16 -6.51 -8.03
CA LYS A 290 4.79 -6.21 -8.46
C LYS A 290 3.89 -7.41 -8.22
N SER A 291 2.63 -7.15 -7.85
CA SER A 291 1.60 -8.18 -7.74
C SER A 291 1.57 -9.06 -9.01
N PRO A 292 1.50 -10.41 -8.89
CA PRO A 292 1.25 -11.19 -7.68
C PRO A 292 2.49 -11.57 -6.84
N PHE A 293 3.69 -11.18 -7.28
CA PHE A 293 4.97 -11.56 -6.64
C PHE A 293 5.51 -10.50 -5.67
N SER A 294 4.70 -9.51 -5.33
CA SER A 294 5.08 -8.44 -4.41
C SER A 294 5.24 -8.98 -3.00
N SER A 295 6.30 -8.59 -2.29
CA SER A 295 6.50 -8.92 -0.88
C SER A 295 5.70 -8.02 0.08
N VAL A 296 5.14 -6.92 -0.43
CA VAL A 296 4.34 -5.94 0.30
C VAL A 296 3.04 -5.62 -0.42
N LEU A 297 2.07 -5.06 0.29
CA LEU A 297 0.88 -4.47 -0.31
C LEU A 297 1.16 -3.00 -0.62
N ILE A 298 1.05 -2.60 -1.89
CA ILE A 298 1.17 -1.20 -2.30
C ILE A 298 -0.25 -0.66 -2.47
N ALA A 299 -0.53 0.53 -1.95
CA ALA A 299 -1.86 1.10 -1.99
C ALA A 299 -2.35 1.35 -3.43
N ASP A 300 -3.66 1.20 -3.64
CA ASP A 300 -4.30 1.35 -4.94
C ASP A 300 -4.35 2.83 -5.38
N ASP A 301 -4.41 3.74 -4.42
CA ASP A 301 -4.42 5.19 -4.61
C ASP A 301 -3.07 5.83 -4.25
N ALA A 302 -3.02 7.14 -4.48
CA ALA A 302 -1.81 7.94 -4.36
C ALA A 302 -2.09 9.26 -3.67
N PHE A 303 -1.13 9.70 -2.88
CA PHE A 303 -1.14 11.02 -2.25
C PHE A 303 -1.07 12.15 -3.29
N GLY A 304 -0.57 11.85 -4.48
CA GLY A 304 -0.41 12.78 -5.58
C GLY A 304 0.67 12.36 -6.58
N ILE A 305 0.88 13.19 -7.59
CA ILE A 305 1.91 13.01 -8.61
C ILE A 305 2.91 14.15 -8.48
N TRP A 306 4.19 13.79 -8.40
CA TRP A 306 5.30 14.74 -8.35
C TRP A 306 6.24 14.55 -9.53
N SER A 307 6.80 15.67 -10.00
CA SER A 307 7.77 15.68 -11.09
C SER A 307 9.20 15.58 -10.54
N ALA A 308 9.93 14.54 -10.95
CA ALA A 308 11.34 14.33 -10.66
C ALA A 308 12.21 15.34 -11.39
N SER A 309 13.12 16.02 -10.70
CA SER A 309 14.06 16.94 -11.31
C SER A 309 15.40 16.93 -10.59
N VAL A 310 16.47 17.27 -11.31
CA VAL A 310 17.81 17.42 -10.73
C VAL A 310 17.85 18.75 -9.99
N MET A 311 18.10 18.73 -8.68
CA MET A 311 18.34 19.96 -7.93
C MET A 311 19.76 20.45 -8.23
N MET A 312 19.88 21.75 -8.34
CA MET A 312 21.15 22.43 -8.58
C MET A 312 21.26 23.65 -7.68
N ARG A 313 22.50 24.05 -7.38
CA ARG A 313 22.73 25.29 -6.65
C ARG A 313 22.14 26.47 -7.43
N LYS A 314 21.68 27.48 -6.69
CA LYS A 314 21.08 28.66 -7.30
C LYS A 314 22.04 29.35 -8.26
N ASP A 315 21.51 29.85 -9.38
CA ASP A 315 22.26 30.53 -10.43
C ASP A 315 23.37 29.67 -11.06
N PHE A 316 23.15 28.35 -11.15
CA PHE A 316 24.09 27.46 -11.83
C PHE A 316 24.22 27.82 -13.31
N CYS A 317 25.46 28.14 -13.73
CA CYS A 317 25.74 28.79 -15.02
C CYS A 317 25.35 27.98 -16.26
N CYS A 318 25.18 26.65 -16.11
CA CYS A 318 24.96 25.73 -17.24
C CYS A 318 23.66 24.93 -17.13
N LYS A 319 22.65 25.51 -16.48
CA LYS A 319 21.30 24.92 -16.36
C LYS A 319 20.69 24.57 -17.73
N LYS A 320 20.81 25.47 -18.70
CA LYS A 320 20.21 25.31 -20.04
C LYS A 320 20.79 24.12 -20.80
N GLU A 321 22.09 23.87 -20.65
CA GLU A 321 22.79 22.74 -21.24
C GLU A 321 22.33 21.42 -20.61
N ILE A 322 22.17 21.37 -19.28
CA ILE A 322 21.61 20.21 -18.56
C ILE A 322 20.18 19.94 -19.04
N ASP A 323 19.32 20.97 -19.06
CA ASP A 323 17.92 20.84 -19.50
C ASP A 323 17.83 20.31 -20.94
N THR A 324 18.71 20.80 -21.82
CA THR A 324 18.76 20.34 -23.22
C THR A 324 19.10 18.85 -23.31
N VAL A 325 20.05 18.37 -22.51
CA VAL A 325 20.42 16.95 -22.50
C VAL A 325 19.33 16.10 -21.86
N ILE A 326 18.74 16.55 -20.74
CA ILE A 326 17.63 15.85 -20.08
C ILE A 326 16.44 15.68 -21.04
N LEU A 327 16.06 16.74 -21.76
CA LEU A 327 14.98 16.67 -22.74
C LEU A 327 15.31 15.69 -23.88
N ARG A 328 16.58 15.62 -24.31
CA ARG A 328 17.02 14.62 -25.32
C ARG A 328 16.95 13.20 -24.78
N ILE A 329 17.37 12.97 -23.54
CA ILE A 329 17.29 11.66 -22.87
C ILE A 329 15.82 11.23 -22.76
N SER A 330 14.95 12.12 -22.29
CA SER A 330 13.52 11.86 -22.15
C SER A 330 12.84 11.60 -23.49
N ASN A 331 13.09 12.43 -24.52
CA ASN A 331 12.55 12.21 -25.87
C ASN A 331 13.12 10.94 -26.55
N GLY A 332 14.31 10.50 -26.15
CA GLY A 332 14.93 9.27 -26.62
C GLY A 332 14.43 8.01 -25.91
N GLY A 333 13.60 8.13 -24.88
CA GLY A 333 13.10 7.00 -24.08
C GLY A 333 14.19 6.29 -23.26
N LEU A 334 15.30 6.98 -22.98
CA LEU A 334 16.42 6.44 -22.21
C LEU A 334 16.20 6.50 -20.68
N TYR A 335 15.12 7.16 -20.23
CA TYR A 335 14.78 7.33 -18.83
C TYR A 335 13.27 7.22 -18.60
#